data_AF-A0A0T7P714-F1
#
_entry.id   AF-A0A0T7P714-F1
#
_cell.length_a   1.000
_cell.length_b   1.000
_cell.length_c   1.000
_cell.angle_alpha   90.00
_cell.angle_beta   90.00
_cell.angle_gamma   90.00
#
_symmetry.space_group_name_H-M   'P 1'
#
loop_
_entity.id
_entity.type
_entity.pdbx_description
1 polymer ?
#
loop_
_entity_poly.entity_id
_entity_poly.type
_entity_poly.pdbx_seq_one_letter_code
_entity_poly.pdbx_strand_id
1 'polypeptide(L)'
;MAIFGSGIMFRHGKFVFLIQRSDDGTWCPPGGKVEPGELAVDAARREVLEEVGYQYDGLLTPHSVYGDYLTLRAEVTDQFEAKLNDESLAAGWFHIDDLPKPLHQPFAEILGRQALNETEVAALISDGTLSSPQYFINMWLYAIRVTGTGVTWRSAGQEMTFRNPDDYLTPEFLQRVAGLPLIWLHPKKNILDSNEFAERIIGTLTNSWVVDKGEVWAIARVYDAEAAEIMATRQLSTSPTVKFVEIPKSIIVDGQPLLVEPSPELLDHVAICEQGVWDKLLDPTGVKSDSIPNEAEIMDEDKFVELFNKCMDSRMAKADSEAKEKADAEENAKKEKADAEAKEAEEAKAKADAEEKSAKEKADETELKKLENEAKGEDDHLEKERKEREKADSDLRSEMALLKSRLPTELSDSERNELADAQVKADSVFSVLGKRAPMPLSGEKPLSYRRRLMIQLQEHSGDYKAVDLSSIADSALLNIAEKQIYADAQSSASLSVGPGMLREIKRADVTGRQISTFEGDPAATWAPFQGGKRQVTMFNNQA
;
A
#
# COMPACT_ATOMS: atom_id res chain seq x y z
N MET A 1 -30.93 -20.24 -4.23
CA MET A 1 -31.36 -20.80 -5.53
C MET A 1 -30.11 -20.92 -6.40
N ALA A 2 -29.91 -21.98 -7.18
CA ALA A 2 -28.68 -22.07 -7.99
C ALA A 2 -28.81 -21.24 -9.28
N ILE A 3 -27.74 -20.57 -9.69
CA ILE A 3 -27.64 -19.88 -10.98
C ILE A 3 -27.30 -20.91 -12.06
N PHE A 4 -28.10 -20.96 -13.12
CA PHE A 4 -27.92 -21.85 -14.26
C PHE A 4 -27.70 -21.11 -15.58
N GLY A 5 -27.89 -19.78 -15.60
CA GLY A 5 -27.57 -18.94 -16.74
C GLY A 5 -26.96 -17.61 -16.33
N SER A 6 -26.12 -17.05 -17.18
CA SER A 6 -25.43 -15.79 -16.89
C SER A 6 -25.10 -15.03 -18.17
N GLY A 7 -25.13 -13.70 -18.09
CA GLY A 7 -24.85 -12.83 -19.23
C GLY A 7 -24.35 -11.45 -18.84
N ILE A 8 -23.83 -10.71 -19.82
CA ILE A 8 -23.22 -9.40 -19.60
C ILE A 8 -24.02 -8.32 -20.32
N MET A 9 -24.60 -7.41 -19.55
CA MET A 9 -25.11 -6.14 -20.04
C MET A 9 -23.98 -5.12 -20.10
N PHE A 10 -23.40 -4.94 -21.28
CA PHE A 10 -22.43 -3.88 -21.53
C PHE A 10 -23.13 -2.52 -21.64
N ARG A 11 -22.55 -1.52 -20.99
CA ARG A 11 -23.05 -0.16 -20.98
C ARG A 11 -21.95 0.83 -21.34
N HIS A 12 -22.29 1.78 -22.19
CA HIS A 12 -21.47 2.93 -22.53
C HIS A 12 -22.33 4.19 -22.37
N GLY A 13 -22.26 4.82 -21.20
CA GLY A 13 -23.08 5.99 -20.87
C GLY A 13 -24.58 5.68 -20.84
N LYS A 14 -25.32 6.06 -21.87
CA LYS A 14 -26.76 5.74 -22.03
C LYS A 14 -27.04 4.65 -23.07
N PHE A 15 -26.00 4.03 -23.63
CA PHE A 15 -26.13 2.97 -24.60
C PHE A 15 -25.92 1.61 -23.94
N VAL A 16 -26.72 0.62 -24.34
CA VAL A 16 -26.56 -0.78 -23.97
C VAL A 16 -26.33 -1.61 -25.21
N PHE A 17 -25.47 -2.61 -25.10
CA PHE A 17 -25.22 -3.56 -26.19
C PHE A 17 -26.20 -4.72 -26.12
N LEU A 18 -26.84 -5.04 -27.25
CA LEU A 18 -27.79 -6.15 -27.37
C LEU A 18 -27.52 -6.98 -28.63
N ILE A 19 -27.82 -8.26 -28.54
CA ILE A 19 -27.88 -9.20 -29.66
C ILE A 19 -29.33 -9.57 -29.96
N GLN A 20 -29.63 -9.89 -31.21
CA GLN A 20 -30.91 -10.42 -31.66
C GLN A 20 -30.81 -11.94 -31.81
N ARG A 21 -31.55 -12.67 -31.00
CA ARG A 21 -31.53 -14.14 -30.98
C ARG A 21 -32.06 -14.72 -32.29
N SER A 22 -31.46 -15.80 -32.78
CA SER A 22 -31.89 -16.45 -34.04
C SER A 22 -33.10 -17.36 -33.90
N ASP A 23 -33.42 -17.81 -32.68
CA ASP A 23 -34.52 -18.74 -32.41
C ASP A 23 -35.90 -18.06 -32.37
N ASP A 24 -36.00 -16.90 -31.71
CA ASP A 24 -37.26 -16.18 -31.52
C ASP A 24 -37.27 -14.73 -32.04
N GLY A 25 -36.11 -14.23 -32.51
CA GLY A 25 -35.96 -12.89 -33.05
C GLY A 25 -36.02 -11.76 -32.02
N THR A 26 -36.01 -12.08 -30.73
CA THR A 26 -36.04 -11.09 -29.64
C THR A 26 -34.64 -10.57 -29.30
N TRP A 27 -34.58 -9.40 -28.66
CA TRP A 27 -33.32 -8.73 -28.30
C TRP A 27 -33.00 -8.87 -26.81
N CYS A 28 -31.76 -9.23 -26.50
CA CYS A 28 -31.25 -9.36 -25.12
C CYS A 28 -29.73 -9.07 -25.04
N PRO A 29 -29.18 -8.88 -23.83
CA PRO A 29 -27.75 -8.95 -23.62
C PRO A 29 -27.21 -10.34 -24.01
N PRO A 30 -25.95 -10.42 -24.47
CA PRO A 30 -25.28 -11.70 -24.69
C PRO A 30 -25.11 -12.50 -23.39
N GLY A 31 -25.22 -13.81 -23.49
CA GLY A 31 -25.12 -14.72 -22.36
C GLY A 31 -25.94 -16.00 -22.51
N GLY A 32 -25.55 -17.03 -21.77
CA GLY A 32 -26.08 -18.36 -21.94
C GLY A 32 -26.02 -19.18 -20.66
N LYS A 33 -25.79 -20.49 -20.82
CA LYS A 33 -25.94 -21.47 -19.75
C LYS A 33 -24.62 -21.60 -18.98
N VAL A 34 -24.70 -21.73 -17.66
CA VAL A 34 -23.55 -22.08 -16.82
C VAL A 34 -23.29 -23.59 -16.91
N GLU A 35 -22.06 -23.97 -17.23
CA GLU A 35 -21.65 -25.36 -17.30
C GLU A 35 -21.36 -25.96 -15.89
N PRO A 36 -21.42 -27.30 -15.72
CA PRO A 36 -21.12 -27.92 -14.43
C PRO A 36 -19.69 -27.60 -13.95
N GLY A 37 -19.57 -26.99 -12.78
CA GLY A 37 -18.28 -26.59 -12.19
C GLY A 37 -17.77 -25.22 -12.65
N GLU A 38 -18.49 -24.54 -13.54
CA GLU A 38 -18.18 -23.20 -14.01
C GLU A 38 -18.78 -22.13 -13.09
N LEU A 39 -18.06 -21.04 -12.84
CA LEU A 39 -18.64 -19.89 -12.15
C LEU A 39 -19.54 -19.10 -13.11
N ALA A 40 -20.63 -18.52 -12.60
CA ALA A 40 -21.54 -17.72 -13.42
C ALA A 40 -20.85 -16.53 -14.11
N VAL A 41 -19.80 -15.97 -13.51
CA VAL A 41 -19.00 -14.90 -14.13
C VAL A 41 -18.17 -15.41 -15.31
N ASP A 42 -17.62 -16.62 -15.21
CA ASP A 42 -16.81 -17.23 -16.26
C ASP A 42 -17.70 -17.66 -17.44
N ALA A 43 -18.87 -18.24 -17.14
CA ALA A 43 -19.89 -18.54 -18.13
C ALA A 43 -20.28 -17.30 -18.92
N ALA A 44 -20.54 -16.17 -18.25
CA ALA A 44 -20.91 -14.93 -18.93
C ALA A 44 -19.79 -14.42 -19.86
N ARG A 45 -18.51 -14.55 -19.48
CA ARG A 45 -17.38 -14.17 -20.33
C ARG A 45 -17.22 -15.10 -21.53
N ARG A 46 -17.34 -16.41 -21.31
CA ARG A 46 -17.28 -17.43 -22.37
C ARG A 46 -18.37 -17.18 -23.41
N GLU A 47 -19.62 -17.02 -22.97
CA GLU A 47 -20.77 -16.80 -23.85
C GLU A 47 -20.62 -15.50 -24.66
N VAL A 48 -20.15 -14.41 -24.06
CA VAL A 48 -19.86 -13.18 -24.81
C VAL A 48 -18.79 -13.38 -25.88
N LEU A 49 -17.73 -14.12 -25.57
CA LEU A 49 -16.69 -14.44 -26.54
C LEU A 49 -17.24 -15.30 -27.69
N GLU A 50 -18.11 -16.27 -27.39
CA GLU A 50 -18.70 -17.20 -28.35
C GLU A 50 -19.75 -16.52 -29.26
N GLU A 51 -20.68 -15.75 -28.68
CA GLU A 51 -21.79 -15.12 -29.39
C GLU A 51 -21.37 -13.85 -30.14
N VAL A 52 -20.39 -13.11 -29.61
CA VAL A 52 -20.08 -11.73 -30.02
C VAL A 52 -18.62 -11.57 -30.48
N GLY A 53 -17.75 -12.55 -30.25
CA GLY A 53 -16.34 -12.47 -30.61
C GLY A 53 -15.55 -11.41 -29.84
N TYR A 54 -16.10 -10.92 -28.71
CA TYR A 54 -15.49 -9.88 -27.90
C TYR A 54 -14.94 -10.46 -26.60
N GLN A 55 -13.63 -10.36 -26.40
CA GLN A 55 -13.00 -10.74 -25.15
C GLN A 55 -13.04 -9.56 -24.17
N TYR A 56 -13.75 -9.74 -23.06
CA TYR A 56 -13.82 -8.76 -21.98
C TYR A 56 -13.24 -9.36 -20.70
N ASP A 57 -12.17 -8.76 -20.19
CA ASP A 57 -11.47 -9.17 -18.96
C ASP A 57 -11.71 -8.16 -17.80
N GLY A 58 -12.47 -7.09 -18.05
CA GLY A 58 -12.75 -6.06 -17.05
C GLY A 58 -13.69 -6.53 -15.93
N LEU A 59 -13.85 -5.69 -14.91
CA LEU A 59 -14.68 -6.00 -13.74
C LEU A 59 -16.17 -6.08 -14.12
N LEU A 60 -16.88 -6.96 -13.42
CA LEU A 60 -18.30 -7.25 -13.63
C LEU A 60 -19.06 -7.09 -12.32
N THR A 61 -20.18 -6.38 -12.37
CA THR A 61 -21.04 -6.13 -11.19
C THR A 61 -22.37 -6.88 -11.32
N PRO A 62 -22.80 -7.69 -10.34
CA PRO A 62 -24.15 -8.23 -10.30
C PRO A 62 -25.20 -7.12 -10.43
N HIS A 63 -26.01 -7.18 -11.48
CA HIS A 63 -27.03 -6.18 -11.77
C HIS A 63 -28.43 -6.65 -11.36
N SER A 64 -28.74 -7.91 -11.65
CA SER A 64 -30.04 -8.51 -11.34
C SER A 64 -29.96 -10.04 -11.34
N VAL A 65 -30.83 -10.66 -10.55
CA VAL A 65 -31.13 -12.09 -10.64
C VAL A 65 -32.63 -12.24 -10.97
N TYR A 66 -32.93 -12.98 -12.04
CA TYR A 66 -34.30 -13.30 -12.43
C TYR A 66 -34.42 -14.81 -12.65
N GLY A 67 -35.17 -15.48 -11.76
CA GLY A 67 -35.17 -16.94 -11.74
C GLY A 67 -33.77 -17.46 -11.43
N ASP A 68 -33.24 -18.28 -12.32
CA ASP A 68 -31.90 -18.88 -12.27
C ASP A 68 -30.87 -18.13 -13.13
N TYR A 69 -31.21 -16.95 -13.63
CA TYR A 69 -30.35 -16.17 -14.52
C TYR A 69 -29.73 -14.96 -13.82
N LEU A 70 -28.41 -14.85 -13.88
CA LEU A 70 -27.63 -13.72 -13.39
C LEU A 70 -27.30 -12.75 -14.54
N THR A 71 -27.69 -11.48 -14.42
CA THR A 71 -27.20 -10.43 -15.31
C THR A 71 -26.07 -9.68 -14.61
N LEU A 72 -24.89 -9.70 -15.20
CA LEU A 72 -23.74 -8.90 -14.83
C LEU A 72 -23.73 -7.62 -15.66
N ARG A 73 -23.28 -6.52 -15.08
CA ARG A 73 -23.08 -5.24 -15.77
C ARG A 73 -21.59 -4.97 -15.93
N ALA A 74 -21.22 -4.58 -17.15
CA ALA A 74 -19.91 -4.03 -17.48
C ALA A 74 -20.09 -2.57 -17.93
N GLU A 75 -19.36 -1.64 -17.32
CA GLU A 75 -19.23 -0.27 -17.85
C GLU A 75 -17.98 -0.22 -18.72
N VAL A 76 -18.15 0.15 -20.00
CA VAL A 76 -17.05 0.20 -20.97
C VAL A 76 -16.79 1.62 -21.46
N THR A 77 -15.51 1.94 -21.66
CA THR A 77 -15.06 3.25 -22.15
C THR A 77 -15.40 3.45 -23.62
N ASP A 78 -15.42 2.37 -24.40
CA ASP A 78 -15.59 2.42 -25.84
C ASP A 78 -16.60 1.36 -26.29
N GLN A 79 -17.38 1.69 -27.31
CA GLN A 79 -18.24 0.73 -27.97
C GLN A 79 -17.40 -0.22 -28.82
N PHE A 80 -17.69 -1.52 -28.74
CA PHE A 80 -17.06 -2.53 -29.59
C PHE A 80 -17.99 -2.95 -30.73
N GLU A 81 -17.39 -3.48 -31.79
CA GLU A 81 -18.09 -4.09 -32.91
C GLU A 81 -18.16 -5.60 -32.71
N ALA A 82 -19.35 -6.16 -32.90
CA ALA A 82 -19.64 -7.57 -32.70
C ALA A 82 -19.29 -8.42 -33.92
N LYS A 83 -18.73 -9.60 -33.68
CA LYS A 83 -18.54 -10.63 -34.69
C LYS A 83 -19.43 -11.82 -34.35
N LEU A 84 -20.62 -11.83 -34.94
CA LEU A 84 -21.68 -12.79 -34.64
C LEU A 84 -21.40 -14.19 -35.19
N ASN A 85 -21.96 -15.17 -34.48
CA ASN A 85 -22.08 -16.56 -34.90
C ASN A 85 -23.51 -16.85 -35.46
N ASP A 86 -23.84 -18.12 -35.70
CA ASP A 86 -25.15 -18.53 -36.24
C ASP A 86 -26.31 -18.41 -35.22
N GLU A 87 -26.03 -18.10 -33.96
CA GLU A 87 -27.01 -17.97 -32.87
C GLU A 87 -27.60 -16.55 -32.78
N SER A 88 -26.98 -15.58 -33.46
CA SER A 88 -27.40 -14.19 -33.47
C SER A 88 -27.62 -13.67 -34.88
N LEU A 89 -28.77 -13.02 -35.12
CA LEU A 89 -29.14 -12.44 -36.41
C LEU A 89 -28.58 -11.03 -36.62
N ALA A 90 -28.43 -10.28 -35.53
CA ALA A 90 -27.98 -8.90 -35.53
C ALA A 90 -27.44 -8.53 -34.14
N ALA A 91 -26.66 -7.45 -34.07
CA ALA A 91 -26.22 -6.87 -32.82
C ALA A 91 -26.02 -5.37 -32.96
N GLY A 92 -26.08 -4.65 -31.84
CA GLY A 92 -25.90 -3.22 -31.86
C GLY A 92 -25.91 -2.56 -30.48
N TRP A 93 -25.46 -1.31 -30.48
CA TRP A 93 -25.55 -0.42 -29.34
C TRP A 93 -26.82 0.43 -29.47
N PHE A 94 -27.67 0.36 -28.45
CA PHE A 94 -28.97 1.02 -28.44
C PHE A 94 -29.08 1.97 -27.26
N HIS A 95 -29.66 3.14 -27.49
CA HIS A 95 -29.91 4.07 -26.41
C HIS A 95 -30.97 3.47 -25.46
N ILE A 96 -30.79 3.62 -24.15
CA ILE A 96 -31.67 3.00 -23.13
C ILE A 96 -33.14 3.44 -23.24
N ASP A 97 -33.38 4.64 -23.77
CA ASP A 97 -34.72 5.18 -24.00
C ASP A 97 -35.30 4.80 -25.39
N ASP A 98 -34.51 4.15 -26.26
CA ASP A 98 -34.88 3.74 -27.63
C ASP A 98 -34.35 2.34 -27.95
N LEU A 99 -34.81 1.36 -27.16
CA LEU A 99 -34.42 -0.04 -27.30
C LEU A 99 -35.13 -0.72 -28.49
N PRO A 100 -34.46 -1.68 -29.15
CA PRO A 100 -35.04 -2.45 -30.24
C PRO A 100 -36.19 -3.33 -29.72
N LYS A 101 -37.09 -3.74 -30.62
CA LYS A 101 -38.27 -4.56 -30.29
C LYS A 101 -38.39 -5.74 -31.24
N PRO A 102 -38.91 -6.90 -30.78
CA PRO A 102 -39.30 -7.20 -29.39
C PRO A 102 -38.09 -7.47 -28.48
N LEU A 103 -38.19 -7.10 -27.20
CA LEU A 103 -37.20 -7.49 -26.19
C LEU A 103 -37.51 -8.91 -25.68
N HIS A 104 -36.49 -9.69 -25.37
CA HIS A 104 -36.65 -10.98 -24.72
C HIS A 104 -37.34 -10.78 -23.37
N GLN A 105 -38.38 -11.58 -23.06
CA GLN A 105 -39.28 -11.27 -21.94
C GLN A 105 -38.56 -11.14 -20.58
N PRO A 106 -37.68 -12.08 -20.16
CA PRO A 106 -36.90 -11.92 -18.93
C PRO A 106 -36.10 -10.61 -18.87
N PHE A 107 -35.48 -10.21 -19.99
CA PHE A 107 -34.72 -8.97 -20.06
C PHE A 107 -35.62 -7.73 -19.96
N ALA A 108 -36.78 -7.76 -20.62
CA ALA A 108 -37.78 -6.70 -20.50
C ALA A 108 -38.30 -6.53 -19.06
N GLU A 109 -38.47 -7.64 -18.33
CA GLU A 109 -38.86 -7.60 -16.91
C GLU A 109 -37.76 -7.01 -16.01
N ILE A 110 -36.49 -7.31 -16.29
CA ILE A 110 -35.33 -6.78 -15.56
C ILE A 110 -35.20 -5.27 -15.75
N LEU A 111 -35.41 -4.74 -16.96
CA LEU A 111 -35.33 -3.30 -17.24
C LEU A 111 -36.33 -2.46 -16.42
N GLY A 112 -37.45 -3.05 -16.00
CA GLY A 112 -38.44 -2.41 -15.14
C GLY A 112 -38.14 -2.52 -13.64
N ARG A 113 -37.11 -3.28 -13.24
CA ARG A 113 -36.74 -3.51 -11.84
C ARG A 113 -35.60 -2.60 -11.42
N GLN A 114 -35.53 -2.37 -10.12
CA GLN A 114 -34.37 -1.72 -9.53
C GLN A 114 -33.17 -2.67 -9.58
N ALA A 115 -32.01 -2.14 -9.95
CA ALA A 115 -30.76 -2.88 -9.89
C ALA A 115 -30.46 -3.33 -8.45
N LEU A 116 -29.78 -4.47 -8.30
CA LEU A 116 -29.34 -4.95 -7.01
C LEU A 116 -28.50 -3.90 -6.29
N ASN A 117 -28.74 -3.74 -4.99
CA ASN A 117 -27.86 -2.99 -4.10
C ASN A 117 -26.84 -3.93 -3.40
N GLU A 118 -25.88 -3.36 -2.69
CA GLU A 118 -24.79 -4.11 -2.05
C GLU A 118 -25.30 -5.09 -0.99
N THR A 119 -26.38 -4.74 -0.28
CA THR A 119 -26.99 -5.56 0.76
C THR A 119 -27.72 -6.77 0.17
N GLU A 120 -28.34 -6.62 -1.00
CA GLU A 120 -28.97 -7.71 -1.74
C GLU A 120 -27.92 -8.67 -2.31
N VAL A 121 -26.83 -8.15 -2.89
CA VAL A 121 -25.71 -8.99 -3.34
C VAL A 121 -25.08 -9.74 -2.17
N ALA A 122 -24.87 -9.07 -1.03
CA ALA A 122 -24.40 -9.70 0.21
C ALA A 122 -25.31 -10.85 0.66
N ALA A 123 -26.63 -10.65 0.62
CA ALA A 123 -27.60 -11.68 0.97
C ALA A 123 -27.52 -12.89 0.02
N LEU A 124 -27.39 -12.66 -1.29
CA LEU A 124 -27.25 -13.72 -2.29
C LEU A 124 -25.93 -14.49 -2.14
N ILE A 125 -24.85 -13.86 -1.66
CA ILE A 125 -23.61 -14.59 -1.33
C ILE A 125 -23.85 -15.45 -0.08
N SER A 126 -24.50 -14.88 0.96
CA SER A 126 -24.73 -15.57 2.23
C SER A 126 -25.62 -16.81 2.11
N ASP A 127 -26.61 -16.79 1.21
CA ASP A 127 -27.50 -17.93 0.95
C ASP A 127 -26.96 -18.92 -0.10
N GLY A 128 -25.78 -18.61 -0.68
CA GLY A 128 -25.09 -19.44 -1.67
C GLY A 128 -25.65 -19.33 -3.09
N THR A 129 -26.53 -18.37 -3.38
CA THR A 129 -27.00 -18.09 -4.74
C THR A 129 -25.90 -17.48 -5.61
N LEU A 130 -25.08 -16.59 -5.06
CA LEU A 130 -23.88 -16.05 -5.70
C LEU A 130 -22.62 -16.65 -5.09
N SER A 131 -21.59 -16.81 -5.92
CA SER A 131 -20.26 -17.19 -5.45
C SER A 131 -19.60 -16.05 -4.68
N SER A 132 -18.66 -16.38 -3.79
CA SER A 132 -17.73 -15.43 -3.19
C SER A 132 -16.37 -15.56 -3.89
N PRO A 133 -15.70 -14.46 -4.28
CA PRO A 133 -16.14 -13.07 -4.14
C PRO A 133 -17.04 -12.58 -5.28
N GLN A 134 -17.70 -11.43 -5.06
CA GLN A 134 -18.31 -10.63 -6.12
C GLN A 134 -17.71 -9.22 -6.14
N TYR A 135 -17.39 -8.70 -7.32
CA TYR A 135 -17.12 -7.27 -7.47
C TYR A 135 -18.45 -6.51 -7.58
N PHE A 136 -18.58 -5.42 -6.85
CA PHE A 136 -19.78 -4.59 -6.86
C PHE A 136 -19.41 -3.11 -6.91
N ILE A 137 -19.55 -2.52 -8.10
CA ILE A 137 -19.33 -1.10 -8.43
C ILE A 137 -17.89 -0.61 -8.21
N ASN A 138 -17.42 -0.60 -6.97
CA ASN A 138 -16.10 -0.11 -6.57
C ASN A 138 -15.46 -0.94 -5.44
N MET A 139 -16.12 -1.99 -4.97
CA MET A 139 -15.65 -2.83 -3.87
C MET A 139 -15.83 -4.31 -4.18
N TRP A 140 -15.07 -5.15 -3.52
CA TRP A 140 -15.29 -6.58 -3.51
C TRP A 140 -16.07 -7.01 -2.27
N LEU A 141 -16.95 -7.99 -2.45
CA LEU A 141 -17.72 -8.63 -1.39
C LEU A 141 -17.23 -10.06 -1.21
N TYR A 142 -16.61 -10.34 -0.06
CA TYR A 142 -16.13 -11.68 0.32
C TYR A 142 -16.96 -12.24 1.46
N ALA A 143 -17.33 -13.50 1.41
CA ALA A 143 -17.77 -14.24 2.59
C ALA A 143 -16.55 -14.65 3.41
N ILE A 144 -16.49 -14.22 4.67
CA ILE A 144 -15.41 -14.57 5.60
C ILE A 144 -15.98 -15.10 6.92
N ARG A 145 -15.25 -16.01 7.56
CA ARG A 145 -15.55 -16.50 8.90
C ARG A 145 -15.12 -15.46 9.93
N VAL A 146 -16.01 -15.09 10.84
CA VAL A 146 -15.72 -14.17 11.94
C VAL A 146 -15.28 -14.97 13.16
N THR A 147 -16.04 -16.01 13.52
CA THR A 147 -15.73 -16.85 14.69
C THR A 147 -16.30 -18.25 14.58
N GLY A 148 -15.71 -19.21 15.29
CA GLY A 148 -16.25 -20.55 15.52
C GLY A 148 -16.49 -20.80 17.02
N THR A 149 -17.61 -21.45 17.35
CA THR A 149 -18.00 -21.76 18.75
C THR A 149 -17.69 -23.20 19.15
N GLY A 150 -17.84 -23.50 20.44
CA GLY A 150 -17.49 -24.80 21.01
C GLY A 150 -15.98 -24.95 21.25
N VAL A 151 -15.49 -26.19 21.28
CA VAL A 151 -14.07 -26.48 21.47
C VAL A 151 -13.30 -26.32 20.16
N THR A 152 -12.32 -25.43 20.17
CA THR A 152 -11.47 -25.06 19.03
C THR A 152 -10.02 -25.05 19.46
N TRP A 153 -9.13 -25.59 18.65
CA TRP A 153 -7.69 -25.46 18.87
C TRP A 153 -7.19 -24.10 18.39
N ARG A 154 -6.40 -23.41 19.21
CA ARG A 154 -5.77 -22.11 18.92
C ARG A 154 -4.27 -22.30 18.67
N SER A 155 -3.85 -22.18 17.41
CA SER A 155 -2.45 -22.40 17.01
C SER A 155 -1.46 -21.43 17.67
N ALA A 156 -1.82 -20.15 17.82
CA ALA A 156 -0.95 -19.12 18.41
C ALA A 156 -0.61 -19.37 19.89
N GLY A 157 -1.51 -20.02 20.64
CA GLY A 157 -1.32 -20.37 22.05
C GLY A 157 -0.98 -21.85 22.27
N GLN A 158 -1.01 -22.66 21.21
CA GLN A 158 -0.91 -24.12 21.26
C GLN A 158 -1.81 -24.74 22.34
N GLU A 159 -3.06 -24.27 22.42
CA GLU A 159 -4.01 -24.65 23.47
C GLU A 159 -5.41 -24.91 22.91
N MET A 160 -6.18 -25.74 23.63
CA MET A 160 -7.61 -25.91 23.36
C MET A 160 -8.37 -24.76 23.99
N THR A 161 -9.34 -24.20 23.27
CA THR A 161 -10.17 -23.09 23.72
C THR A 161 -11.65 -23.41 23.54
N PHE A 162 -12.48 -23.10 24.53
CA PHE A 162 -13.93 -23.24 24.47
C PHE A 162 -14.60 -21.87 24.43
N ARG A 163 -15.49 -21.69 23.44
CA ARG A 163 -16.42 -20.56 23.35
C ARG A 163 -17.83 -21.04 23.51
N ASN A 164 -18.57 -20.43 24.43
CA ASN A 164 -19.96 -20.79 24.65
C ASN A 164 -20.82 -20.33 23.46
N PRO A 165 -21.50 -21.22 22.72
CA PRO A 165 -22.37 -20.83 21.61
C PRO A 165 -23.44 -19.80 22.00
N ASP A 166 -23.91 -19.81 23.25
CA ASP A 166 -24.93 -18.89 23.76
C ASP A 166 -24.45 -17.42 23.82
N ASP A 167 -23.13 -17.18 23.79
CA ASP A 167 -22.55 -15.83 23.78
C ASP A 167 -22.30 -15.30 22.36
N TYR A 168 -22.11 -16.19 21.38
CA TYR A 168 -21.62 -15.84 20.04
C TYR A 168 -22.66 -16.04 18.93
N LEU A 169 -23.62 -16.95 19.09
CA LEU A 169 -24.63 -17.26 18.07
C LEU A 169 -25.93 -16.48 18.26
N THR A 170 -25.84 -15.30 18.87
CA THR A 170 -26.99 -14.46 19.21
C THR A 170 -27.20 -13.35 18.17
N PRO A 171 -28.44 -12.85 17.98
CA PRO A 171 -28.69 -11.68 17.15
C PRO A 171 -27.89 -10.45 17.59
N GLU A 172 -27.65 -10.30 18.90
CA GLU A 172 -26.85 -9.21 19.46
C GLU A 172 -25.38 -9.32 19.02
N PHE A 173 -24.79 -10.52 19.07
CA PHE A 173 -23.43 -10.73 18.56
C PHE A 173 -23.33 -10.41 17.06
N LEU A 174 -24.27 -10.90 16.25
CA LEU A 174 -24.32 -10.59 14.81
C LEU A 174 -24.39 -9.08 14.56
N GLN A 175 -25.21 -8.35 15.32
CA GLN A 175 -25.28 -6.90 15.21
C GLN A 175 -23.94 -6.22 15.51
N ARG A 176 -23.16 -6.74 16.46
CA ARG A 176 -21.82 -6.21 16.80
C ARG A 176 -20.77 -6.47 15.71
N VAL A 177 -20.99 -7.41 14.81
CA VAL A 177 -20.10 -7.67 13.67
C VAL A 177 -20.21 -6.58 12.59
N ALA A 178 -21.39 -5.96 12.46
CA ALA A 178 -21.61 -4.92 11.47
C ALA A 178 -20.71 -3.70 11.76
N GLY A 179 -19.89 -3.33 10.77
CA GLY A 179 -18.94 -2.21 10.87
C GLY A 179 -17.58 -2.58 11.43
N LEU A 180 -17.31 -3.85 11.77
CA LEU A 180 -15.98 -4.25 12.23
C LEU A 180 -14.90 -3.97 11.18
N PRO A 181 -13.75 -3.41 11.58
CA PRO A 181 -12.58 -3.28 10.72
C PRO A 181 -12.13 -4.65 10.20
N LEU A 182 -11.90 -4.73 8.89
CA LEU A 182 -11.19 -5.84 8.26
C LEU A 182 -9.79 -5.38 7.90
N ILE A 183 -8.78 -6.05 8.47
CA ILE A 183 -7.39 -5.65 8.32
C ILE A 183 -6.53 -6.72 7.65
N TRP A 184 -5.42 -6.27 7.06
CA TRP A 184 -4.39 -7.15 6.52
C TRP A 184 -3.34 -7.47 7.58
N LEU A 185 -3.31 -8.73 8.01
CA LEU A 185 -2.49 -9.28 9.10
C LEU A 185 -2.71 -8.62 10.47
N HIS A 186 -2.26 -9.33 11.52
CA HIS A 186 -2.35 -8.84 12.90
C HIS A 186 -1.33 -7.74 13.20
N PRO A 187 -1.73 -6.71 13.97
CA PRO A 187 -0.78 -5.78 14.57
C PRO A 187 0.03 -6.50 15.66
N LYS A 188 1.30 -6.11 15.86
CA LYS A 188 2.17 -6.75 16.87
C LYS A 188 1.64 -6.61 18.30
N LYS A 189 0.84 -5.57 18.56
CA LYS A 189 0.23 -5.29 19.87
C LYS A 189 -1.21 -5.80 19.99
N ASN A 190 -1.68 -6.61 19.03
CA ASN A 190 -3.01 -7.24 18.93
C ASN A 190 -4.23 -6.32 18.86
N ILE A 191 -4.17 -5.05 19.26
CA ILE A 191 -5.29 -4.09 19.21
C ILE A 191 -4.97 -3.01 18.17
N LEU A 192 -5.99 -2.52 17.47
CA LEU A 192 -5.82 -1.40 16.56
C LEU A 192 -5.66 -0.07 17.32
N ASP A 193 -4.59 0.65 16.99
CA ASP A 193 -4.46 2.09 17.23
C ASP A 193 -4.58 2.86 15.91
N SER A 194 -4.45 4.19 15.95
CA SER A 194 -4.62 5.03 14.76
C SER A 194 -3.64 4.69 13.63
N ASN A 195 -2.41 4.31 13.96
CA ASN A 195 -1.39 3.98 12.95
C ASN A 195 -1.65 2.59 12.39
N GLU A 196 -1.88 1.59 13.26
CA GLU A 196 -2.16 0.22 12.84
C GLU A 196 -3.45 0.15 12.00
N PHE A 197 -4.47 0.96 12.33
CA PHE A 197 -5.68 1.06 11.52
C PHE A 197 -5.37 1.62 10.13
N ALA A 198 -4.70 2.78 10.05
CA ALA A 198 -4.38 3.41 8.77
C ALA A 198 -3.52 2.50 7.87
N GLU A 199 -2.53 1.83 8.48
CA GLU A 199 -1.60 0.97 7.76
C GLU A 199 -2.27 -0.30 7.24
N ARG A 200 -3.23 -0.90 7.97
CA ARG A 200 -3.71 -2.26 7.67
C ARG A 200 -5.14 -2.38 7.19
N ILE A 201 -5.98 -1.35 7.34
CA ILE A 201 -7.41 -1.44 7.01
C ILE A 201 -7.61 -1.73 5.52
N ILE A 202 -8.21 -2.86 5.17
CA ILE A 202 -8.56 -3.21 3.78
C ILE A 202 -10.06 -3.10 3.50
N GLY A 203 -10.87 -3.05 4.56
CA GLY A 203 -12.31 -3.12 4.42
C GLY A 203 -13.08 -3.06 5.73
N THR A 204 -14.37 -3.37 5.64
CA THR A 204 -15.26 -3.45 6.80
C THR A 204 -16.23 -4.61 6.65
N LEU A 205 -16.71 -5.15 7.78
CA LEU A 205 -17.68 -6.23 7.79
C LEU A 205 -19.11 -5.72 7.79
N THR A 206 -20.00 -6.50 7.21
CA THR A 206 -21.45 -6.28 7.18
C THR A 206 -22.16 -7.62 7.02
N ASN A 207 -23.49 -7.64 7.16
CA ASN A 207 -24.35 -8.78 6.80
C ASN A 207 -23.84 -10.11 7.36
N SER A 208 -23.76 -10.24 8.68
CA SER A 208 -23.33 -11.47 9.32
C SER A 208 -24.47 -12.48 9.49
N TRP A 209 -24.15 -13.76 9.39
CA TRP A 209 -25.09 -14.87 9.58
C TRP A 209 -24.43 -16.02 10.33
N VAL A 210 -25.27 -16.90 10.90
CA VAL A 210 -24.83 -18.15 11.51
C VAL A 210 -24.87 -19.24 10.44
N VAL A 211 -23.77 -19.98 10.30
CA VAL A 211 -23.67 -21.16 9.45
C VAL A 211 -23.87 -22.42 10.29
N ASP A 212 -24.39 -23.48 9.67
CA ASP A 212 -24.48 -24.80 10.27
C ASP A 212 -23.13 -25.21 10.90
N LYS A 213 -23.19 -25.79 12.11
CA LYS A 213 -22.04 -26.15 12.99
C LYS A 213 -21.54 -25.03 13.93
N GLY A 214 -22.29 -23.94 14.08
CA GLY A 214 -22.04 -22.95 15.13
C GLY A 214 -20.88 -22.01 14.82
N GLU A 215 -20.78 -21.60 13.56
CA GLU A 215 -19.86 -20.55 13.12
C GLU A 215 -20.62 -19.28 12.76
N VAL A 216 -19.99 -18.13 12.95
CA VAL A 216 -20.49 -16.84 12.47
C VAL A 216 -19.65 -16.44 11.27
N TRP A 217 -20.33 -16.14 10.17
CA TRP A 217 -19.77 -15.64 8.93
C TRP A 217 -20.29 -14.22 8.67
N ALA A 218 -19.58 -13.46 7.85
CA ALA A 218 -19.96 -12.10 7.45
C ALA A 218 -19.48 -11.76 6.06
N ILE A 219 -20.08 -10.72 5.47
CA ILE A 219 -19.61 -10.13 4.23
C ILE A 219 -18.57 -9.06 4.53
N ALA A 220 -17.37 -9.28 4.03
CA ALA A 220 -16.28 -8.32 3.98
C ALA A 220 -16.40 -7.44 2.74
N ARG A 221 -16.58 -6.13 2.94
CA ARG A 221 -16.44 -5.10 1.91
C ARG A 221 -14.99 -4.69 1.79
N VAL A 222 -14.29 -5.20 0.78
CA VAL A 222 -12.86 -4.98 0.54
C VAL A 222 -12.69 -3.93 -0.55
N TYR A 223 -11.98 -2.84 -0.22
CA TYR A 223 -11.68 -1.76 -1.17
C TYR A 223 -10.23 -1.82 -1.67
N ASP A 224 -9.37 -2.48 -0.92
CA ASP A 224 -7.98 -2.70 -1.31
C ASP A 224 -7.91 -3.76 -2.43
N ALA A 225 -7.59 -3.32 -3.64
CA ALA A 225 -7.59 -4.17 -4.83
C ALA A 225 -6.54 -5.28 -4.78
N GLU A 226 -5.37 -5.01 -4.17
CA GLU A 226 -4.29 -5.99 -4.08
C GLU A 226 -4.64 -7.06 -3.05
N ALA A 227 -5.15 -6.65 -1.90
CA ALA A 227 -5.68 -7.59 -0.90
C ALA A 227 -6.79 -8.47 -1.49
N ALA A 228 -7.72 -7.88 -2.26
CA ALA A 228 -8.78 -8.63 -2.93
C ALA A 228 -8.23 -9.66 -3.93
N GLU A 229 -7.29 -9.29 -4.79
CA GLU A 229 -6.67 -10.22 -5.75
C GLU A 229 -5.99 -11.41 -5.03
N ILE A 230 -5.28 -11.14 -3.94
CA ILE A 230 -4.64 -12.18 -3.14
C ILE A 230 -5.71 -13.08 -2.50
N MET A 231 -6.77 -12.50 -1.90
CA MET A 231 -7.88 -13.25 -1.31
C MET A 231 -8.66 -14.10 -2.34
N ALA A 232 -8.71 -13.68 -3.60
CA ALA A 232 -9.39 -14.43 -4.65
C ALA A 232 -8.58 -15.65 -5.13
N THR A 233 -7.25 -15.57 -5.06
CA THR A 233 -6.33 -16.56 -5.66
C THR A 233 -5.68 -17.50 -4.64
N ARG A 234 -5.88 -17.26 -3.34
CA ARG A 234 -5.19 -17.98 -2.27
C ARG A 234 -6.14 -18.45 -1.18
N GLN A 235 -5.88 -19.66 -0.67
CA GLN A 235 -6.59 -20.20 0.48
C GLN A 235 -6.08 -19.48 1.74
N LEU A 236 -6.93 -18.63 2.31
CA LEU A 236 -6.61 -17.79 3.46
C LEU A 236 -7.63 -18.00 4.57
N SER A 237 -7.24 -17.57 5.76
CA SER A 237 -8.08 -17.63 6.94
C SER A 237 -8.26 -16.27 7.60
N THR A 238 -8.98 -16.31 8.71
CA THR A 238 -9.31 -15.16 9.52
C THR A 238 -8.88 -15.38 10.96
N SER A 239 -8.47 -14.28 11.58
CA SER A 239 -8.11 -14.27 12.98
C SER A 239 -8.67 -12.99 13.62
N PRO A 240 -9.69 -13.08 14.48
CA PRO A 240 -10.28 -11.93 15.12
C PRO A 240 -9.55 -11.58 16.41
N THR A 241 -9.60 -10.29 16.74
CA THR A 241 -9.20 -9.79 18.04
C THR A 241 -10.44 -9.41 18.82
N VAL A 242 -10.52 -9.94 20.04
CA VAL A 242 -11.55 -9.60 21.02
C VAL A 242 -10.92 -9.24 22.35
N LYS A 243 -11.57 -8.36 23.11
CA LYS A 243 -11.26 -8.15 24.54
C LYS A 243 -12.36 -8.74 25.40
N PHE A 244 -11.97 -9.24 26.56
CA PHE A 244 -12.86 -9.90 27.51
C PHE A 244 -12.94 -9.09 28.79
N VAL A 245 -14.12 -9.09 29.42
CA VAL A 245 -14.34 -8.45 30.75
C VAL A 245 -13.55 -9.20 31.83
N GLU A 246 -13.52 -10.53 31.73
CA GLU A 246 -12.78 -11.40 32.63
C GLU A 246 -11.58 -12.03 31.92
N ILE A 247 -10.54 -12.36 32.69
CA ILE A 247 -9.41 -13.13 32.17
C ILE A 247 -9.93 -14.54 31.81
N PRO A 248 -9.67 -15.05 30.59
CA PRO A 248 -10.02 -16.42 30.23
C PRO A 248 -9.49 -17.43 31.26
N LYS A 249 -10.34 -18.37 31.65
CA LYS A 249 -10.03 -19.33 32.73
C LYS A 249 -9.55 -20.63 32.12
N SER A 250 -8.39 -21.12 32.54
CA SER A 250 -7.94 -22.46 32.15
C SER A 250 -8.52 -23.50 33.10
N ILE A 251 -9.23 -24.49 32.56
CA ILE A 251 -9.73 -25.66 33.29
C ILE A 251 -9.09 -26.94 32.74
N ILE A 252 -8.96 -27.97 33.57
CA ILE A 252 -8.47 -29.28 33.11
C ILE A 252 -9.66 -30.16 32.74
N VAL A 253 -9.70 -30.63 31.49
CA VAL A 253 -10.68 -31.59 30.98
C VAL A 253 -9.92 -32.80 30.45
N ASP A 254 -10.19 -33.99 30.99
CA ASP A 254 -9.52 -35.24 30.61
C ASP A 254 -7.98 -35.19 30.64
N GLY A 255 -7.42 -34.41 31.57
CA GLY A 255 -5.97 -34.24 31.73
C GLY A 255 -5.33 -33.24 30.77
N GLN A 256 -6.12 -32.55 29.94
CA GLN A 256 -5.66 -31.49 29.04
C GLN A 256 -6.19 -30.11 29.48
N PRO A 257 -5.37 -29.05 29.37
CA PRO A 257 -5.84 -27.70 29.64
C PRO A 257 -6.79 -27.23 28.53
N LEU A 258 -7.92 -26.67 28.95
CA LEU A 258 -8.94 -26.05 28.11
C LEU A 258 -9.14 -24.61 28.59
N LEU A 259 -8.81 -23.64 27.75
CA LEU A 259 -9.06 -22.23 28.00
C LEU A 259 -10.53 -21.92 27.73
N VAL A 260 -11.27 -21.47 28.73
CA VAL A 260 -12.66 -21.02 28.58
C VAL A 260 -12.66 -19.52 28.37
N GLU A 261 -13.04 -19.10 27.15
CA GLU A 261 -13.23 -17.70 26.82
C GLU A 261 -14.59 -17.22 27.36
N PRO A 262 -14.64 -16.11 28.10
CA PRO A 262 -15.90 -15.50 28.51
C PRO A 262 -16.53 -14.72 27.35
N SER A 263 -17.72 -14.18 27.56
CA SER A 263 -18.37 -13.31 26.58
C SER A 263 -17.49 -12.09 26.24
N PRO A 264 -17.30 -11.75 24.95
CA PRO A 264 -16.43 -10.66 24.54
C PRO A 264 -17.03 -9.29 24.88
N GLU A 265 -16.23 -8.44 25.51
CA GLU A 265 -16.54 -7.02 25.79
C GLU A 265 -16.40 -6.17 24.54
N LEU A 266 -15.32 -6.38 23.77
CA LEU A 266 -15.02 -5.67 22.54
C LEU A 266 -14.73 -6.67 21.43
N LEU A 267 -15.35 -6.46 20.27
CA LEU A 267 -14.90 -7.02 19.00
C LEU A 267 -14.08 -5.91 18.32
N ASP A 268 -12.76 -6.10 18.21
CA ASP A 268 -11.86 -5.02 17.78
C ASP A 268 -11.73 -5.00 16.25
N HIS A 269 -11.38 -6.14 15.66
CA HIS A 269 -11.22 -6.32 14.22
C HIS A 269 -11.19 -7.80 13.83
N VAL A 270 -11.25 -8.06 12.53
CA VAL A 270 -10.91 -9.35 11.93
C VAL A 270 -9.71 -9.14 11.01
N ALA A 271 -8.66 -9.92 11.19
CA ALA A 271 -7.50 -9.91 10.30
C ALA A 271 -7.57 -11.06 9.30
N ILE A 272 -7.20 -10.79 8.04
CA ILE A 272 -6.90 -11.83 7.05
C ILE A 272 -5.48 -12.34 7.32
N CYS A 273 -5.28 -13.66 7.29
CA CYS A 273 -4.00 -14.31 7.56
C CYS A 273 -3.87 -15.67 6.85
N GLU A 274 -2.65 -16.20 6.71
CA GLU A 274 -2.41 -17.51 6.08
C GLU A 274 -3.02 -18.65 6.88
N GLN A 275 -2.74 -18.72 8.19
CA GLN A 275 -3.44 -19.59 9.13
C GLN A 275 -4.15 -18.76 10.18
N GLY A 276 -5.42 -19.07 10.39
CA GLY A 276 -6.27 -18.42 11.36
C GLY A 276 -6.23 -19.13 12.70
N VAL A 277 -6.65 -18.40 13.73
CA VAL A 277 -6.87 -18.97 15.08
C VAL A 277 -7.96 -20.06 15.04
N TRP A 278 -8.79 -20.06 14.00
CA TRP A 278 -9.96 -20.91 13.85
C TRP A 278 -9.73 -22.22 13.10
N ASP A 279 -8.60 -22.38 12.41
CA ASP A 279 -8.44 -23.51 11.49
C ASP A 279 -8.17 -24.83 12.19
N LYS A 280 -7.93 -24.85 13.51
CA LYS A 280 -7.68 -26.10 14.27
C LYS A 280 -6.57 -26.98 13.69
N LEU A 281 -5.54 -26.36 13.08
CA LEU A 281 -4.48 -27.04 12.29
C LEU A 281 -4.97 -27.75 11.02
N LEU A 282 -6.17 -27.42 10.55
CA LEU A 282 -6.72 -27.82 9.26
C LEU A 282 -6.43 -26.73 8.22
N ASP A 283 -6.90 -26.96 7.00
CA ASP A 283 -6.72 -26.02 5.90
C ASP A 283 -7.35 -24.66 6.20
N PRO A 284 -6.70 -23.56 5.77
CA PRO A 284 -7.12 -22.22 6.13
C PRO A 284 -8.43 -21.85 5.44
N THR A 285 -9.56 -22.00 6.13
CA THR A 285 -10.92 -21.95 5.54
C THR A 285 -11.71 -20.71 5.96
N GLY A 286 -11.03 -19.71 6.52
CA GLY A 286 -11.67 -18.48 7.00
C GLY A 286 -12.09 -17.48 5.92
N VAL A 287 -11.58 -17.59 4.69
CA VAL A 287 -12.01 -16.78 3.54
C VAL A 287 -12.59 -17.71 2.48
N LYS A 288 -13.85 -17.50 2.10
CA LYS A 288 -14.46 -18.25 1.00
C LYS A 288 -14.13 -17.57 -0.33
N SER A 289 -13.40 -18.28 -1.17
CA SER A 289 -13.18 -17.92 -2.57
C SER A 289 -13.46 -19.15 -3.46
N ASP A 290 -14.56 -19.09 -4.19
CA ASP A 290 -14.97 -20.11 -5.14
C ASP A 290 -14.15 -20.03 -6.45
N SER A 291 -13.27 -19.01 -6.57
CA SER A 291 -12.37 -18.80 -7.71
C SER A 291 -11.01 -19.51 -7.58
N ILE A 292 -10.72 -20.15 -6.44
CA ILE A 292 -9.46 -20.84 -6.22
C ILE A 292 -9.50 -22.22 -6.90
N PRO A 293 -8.58 -22.52 -7.84
CA PRO A 293 -8.45 -23.87 -8.40
C PRO A 293 -7.96 -24.86 -7.33
N ASN A 294 -8.44 -26.12 -7.35
CA ASN A 294 -8.04 -27.20 -6.44
C ASN A 294 -6.52 -27.47 -6.33
N GLU A 295 -5.70 -26.92 -7.23
CA GLU A 295 -4.24 -27.12 -7.29
C GLU A 295 -3.42 -25.95 -6.69
N ALA A 296 -4.06 -24.84 -6.29
CA ALA A 296 -3.39 -23.64 -5.79
C ALA A 296 -2.92 -23.73 -4.32
N GLU A 297 -2.84 -24.93 -3.77
CA GLU A 297 -2.63 -25.19 -2.34
C GLU A 297 -1.15 -25.05 -1.93
N ILE A 298 -0.97 -24.32 -0.83
CA ILE A 298 0.22 -24.19 0.04
C ILE A 298 1.32 -23.24 -0.47
N MET A 299 1.39 -22.07 0.18
CA MET A 299 2.59 -21.22 0.22
C MET A 299 3.44 -21.59 1.46
N ASP A 300 4.72 -21.24 1.42
CA ASP A 300 5.54 -21.19 2.64
C ASP A 300 5.58 -19.76 3.18
N GLU A 301 5.84 -19.64 4.48
CA GLU A 301 5.79 -18.41 5.29
C GLU A 301 6.62 -17.25 4.69
N ASP A 302 7.75 -17.53 4.01
CA ASP A 302 8.62 -16.51 3.42
C ASP A 302 7.96 -15.79 2.24
N LYS A 303 7.27 -16.54 1.37
CA LYS A 303 6.53 -15.94 0.24
C LYS A 303 5.32 -15.14 0.72
N PHE A 304 4.72 -15.53 1.84
CA PHE A 304 3.63 -14.77 2.44
C PHE A 304 4.09 -13.42 2.98
N VAL A 305 5.24 -13.39 3.67
CA VAL A 305 5.87 -12.14 4.13
C VAL A 305 6.25 -11.23 2.96
N GLU A 306 6.72 -11.80 1.84
CA GLU A 306 7.01 -11.03 0.62
C GLU A 306 5.74 -10.37 0.04
N LEU A 307 4.65 -11.13 -0.09
CA LEU A 307 3.35 -10.62 -0.54
C LEU A 307 2.75 -9.59 0.42
N PHE A 308 2.93 -9.78 1.73
CA PHE A 308 2.57 -8.79 2.73
C PHE A 308 3.29 -7.48 2.49
N ASN A 309 4.62 -7.52 2.35
CA ASN A 309 5.40 -6.32 2.09
C ASN A 309 4.95 -5.66 0.78
N LYS A 310 4.67 -6.42 -0.27
CA LYS A 310 4.16 -5.89 -1.54
C LYS A 310 2.85 -5.11 -1.37
N CYS A 311 1.86 -5.68 -0.66
CA CYS A 311 0.58 -5.01 -0.38
C CYS A 311 0.75 -3.78 0.52
N MET A 312 1.66 -3.82 1.49
CA MET A 312 1.94 -2.68 2.36
C MET A 312 2.70 -1.56 1.63
N ASP A 313 3.67 -1.91 0.80
CA ASP A 313 4.47 -0.96 0.02
C ASP A 313 3.61 -0.21 -1.00
N SER A 314 2.68 -0.91 -1.66
CA SER A 314 1.74 -0.27 -2.60
C SER A 314 0.77 0.69 -1.91
N ARG A 315 0.28 0.33 -0.72
CA ARG A 315 -0.53 1.20 0.14
C ARG A 315 0.24 2.44 0.56
N MET A 316 1.47 2.27 1.01
CA MET A 316 2.33 3.40 1.38
C MET A 316 2.59 4.31 0.19
N ALA A 317 2.89 3.76 -1.00
CA ALA A 317 3.08 4.54 -2.20
C ALA A 317 1.81 5.33 -2.60
N LYS A 318 0.62 4.73 -2.47
CA LYS A 318 -0.67 5.42 -2.69
C LYS A 318 -0.89 6.53 -1.67
N ALA A 319 -0.65 6.26 -0.38
CA ALA A 319 -0.78 7.25 0.69
C ALA A 319 0.16 8.46 0.49
N ASP A 320 1.41 8.22 0.07
CA ASP A 320 2.38 9.29 -0.24
C ASP A 320 1.93 10.11 -1.47
N SER A 321 1.37 9.45 -2.48
CA SER A 321 0.83 10.13 -3.67
C SER A 321 -0.41 11.00 -3.34
N GLU A 322 -1.36 10.48 -2.55
CA GLU A 322 -2.55 11.22 -2.12
C GLU A 322 -2.21 12.34 -1.13
N ALA A 323 -1.21 12.15 -0.26
CA ALA A 323 -0.71 13.19 0.63
C ALA A 323 -0.05 14.32 -0.16
N LYS A 324 0.69 13.98 -1.23
CA LYS A 324 1.26 14.97 -2.16
C LYS A 324 0.19 15.72 -2.93
N GLU A 325 -0.83 15.03 -3.46
CA GLU A 325 -1.95 15.67 -4.15
C GLU A 325 -2.79 16.55 -3.21
N LYS A 326 -3.03 16.12 -1.96
CA LYS A 326 -3.68 16.95 -0.95
C LYS A 326 -2.83 18.15 -0.57
N ALA A 327 -1.51 18.00 -0.41
CA ALA A 327 -0.61 19.12 -0.12
C ALA A 327 -0.58 20.13 -1.27
N ASP A 328 -0.56 19.65 -2.52
CA ASP A 328 -0.61 20.49 -3.72
C ASP A 328 -1.98 21.21 -3.85
N ALA A 329 -3.08 20.52 -3.51
CA ALA A 329 -4.42 21.12 -3.47
C ALA A 329 -4.59 22.14 -2.32
N GLU A 330 -4.01 21.86 -1.15
CA GLU A 330 -4.03 22.78 -0.01
C GLU A 330 -3.12 23.99 -0.24
N GLU A 331 -1.99 23.82 -0.95
CA GLU A 331 -1.12 24.92 -1.38
C GLU A 331 -1.81 25.81 -2.42
N ASN A 332 -2.52 25.22 -3.39
CA ASN A 332 -3.32 25.96 -4.36
C ASN A 332 -4.50 26.70 -3.68
N ALA A 333 -5.20 26.06 -2.74
CA ALA A 333 -6.25 26.71 -1.96
C ALA A 333 -5.70 27.82 -1.06
N LYS A 334 -4.51 27.67 -0.49
CA LYS A 334 -3.81 28.72 0.28
C LYS A 334 -3.35 29.87 -0.62
N LYS A 335 -2.93 29.60 -1.86
CA LYS A 335 -2.61 30.65 -2.86
C LYS A 335 -3.85 31.42 -3.29
N GLU A 336 -4.95 30.74 -3.60
CA GLU A 336 -6.22 31.40 -3.94
C GLU A 336 -6.79 32.21 -2.78
N LYS A 337 -6.66 31.69 -1.55
CA LYS A 337 -7.07 32.40 -0.33
C LYS A 337 -6.14 33.57 0.00
N ALA A 338 -4.83 33.45 -0.21
CA ALA A 338 -3.88 34.55 -0.02
C ALA A 338 -4.09 35.69 -1.04
N ASP A 339 -4.47 35.37 -2.28
CA ASP A 339 -4.83 36.37 -3.30
C ASP A 339 -6.17 37.07 -2.98
N ALA A 340 -7.11 36.38 -2.33
CA ALA A 340 -8.35 36.97 -1.82
C ALA A 340 -8.13 37.82 -0.54
N GLU A 341 -7.32 37.32 0.40
CA GLU A 341 -6.99 37.99 1.66
C GLU A 341 -6.05 39.20 1.45
N ALA A 342 -5.20 39.22 0.41
CA ALA A 342 -4.43 40.40 0.02
C ALA A 342 -5.33 41.56 -0.47
N LYS A 343 -6.52 41.25 -0.99
CA LYS A 343 -7.55 42.22 -1.37
C LYS A 343 -8.39 42.71 -0.19
N GLU A 344 -8.62 41.87 0.82
CA GLU A 344 -9.37 42.23 2.03
C GLU A 344 -8.48 42.87 3.13
N ALA A 345 -7.16 42.63 3.11
CA ALA A 345 -6.21 43.22 4.05
C ALA A 345 -5.88 44.72 3.78
N GLU A 346 -6.34 45.28 2.66
CA GLU A 346 -6.34 46.74 2.43
C GLU A 346 -7.54 47.44 3.12
N GLU A 347 -8.62 46.70 3.40
CA GLU A 347 -9.84 47.24 4.04
C GLU A 347 -9.97 46.92 5.54
N ALA A 348 -9.18 45.98 6.07
CA ALA A 348 -9.28 45.55 7.48
C ALA A 348 -8.16 46.07 8.41
N LYS A 349 -7.48 47.18 8.04
CA LYS A 349 -6.58 47.91 8.95
C LYS A 349 -7.31 49.01 9.73
N ALA A 350 -8.52 48.70 10.20
CA ALA A 350 -9.38 49.57 11.00
C ALA A 350 -10.26 48.78 11.97
N LYS A 351 -9.66 48.07 12.94
CA LYS A 351 -10.04 48.05 14.37
C LYS A 351 -9.27 46.95 15.10
N ALA A 352 -8.79 47.35 16.27
CA ALA A 352 -7.77 46.70 17.05
C ALA A 352 -8.33 45.85 18.21
N ASP A 353 -7.50 44.89 18.63
CA ASP A 353 -7.09 44.55 20.00
C ASP A 353 -8.01 43.90 21.07
N ALA A 354 -7.34 42.97 21.80
CA ALA A 354 -7.47 42.50 23.20
C ALA A 354 -8.39 41.29 23.52
N GLU A 355 -7.88 40.06 23.78
CA GLU A 355 -7.29 39.44 25.04
C GLU A 355 -8.34 38.85 26.02
N GLU A 356 -8.17 37.80 26.87
CA GLU A 356 -7.43 36.51 26.98
C GLU A 356 -7.91 35.78 28.30
N LYS A 357 -7.96 34.42 28.34
CA LYS A 357 -7.70 33.46 29.49
C LYS A 357 -8.55 33.47 30.82
N SER A 358 -8.66 32.46 31.72
CA SER A 358 -8.12 31.09 31.95
C SER A 358 -8.75 30.36 33.19
N ALA A 359 -8.62 29.00 33.26
CA ALA A 359 -8.13 28.11 34.37
C ALA A 359 -8.92 27.62 35.64
N LYS A 360 -8.94 26.25 35.79
CA LYS A 360 -8.46 25.35 36.92
C LYS A 360 -9.32 25.17 38.21
N GLU A 361 -9.28 24.12 39.07
CA GLU A 361 -8.43 22.91 39.34
C GLU A 361 -9.12 21.95 40.39
N LYS A 362 -8.75 20.62 40.40
CA LYS A 362 -8.49 19.65 41.53
C LYS A 362 -9.57 19.34 42.62
N ALA A 363 -9.55 18.25 43.43
CA ALA A 363 -8.88 16.93 43.56
C ALA A 363 -9.61 16.16 44.72
N ASP A 364 -9.53 14.84 44.83
CA ASP A 364 -8.87 14.12 45.96
C ASP A 364 -9.13 12.60 45.99
N GLU A 365 -8.13 11.90 46.54
CA GLU A 365 -7.87 10.47 46.54
C GLU A 365 -7.72 10.01 48.01
N THR A 366 -8.33 8.89 48.42
CA THR A 366 -7.91 8.12 49.63
C THR A 366 -8.65 6.78 49.76
N GLU A 367 -8.20 5.73 49.05
CA GLU A 367 -8.45 4.31 49.42
C GLU A 367 -7.41 3.37 48.77
N LEU A 368 -6.14 3.78 48.64
CA LEU A 368 -5.12 3.02 47.89
C LEU A 368 -3.88 2.62 48.70
N LYS A 369 -3.98 2.42 50.01
CA LYS A 369 -2.81 2.09 50.87
C LYS A 369 -2.95 0.84 51.73
N LYS A 370 -3.89 -0.05 51.41
CA LYS A 370 -4.10 -1.27 52.23
C LYS A 370 -3.96 -2.61 51.51
N LEU A 371 -3.69 -2.64 50.20
CA LEU A 371 -3.51 -3.88 49.42
C LEU A 371 -2.06 -4.10 48.92
N GLU A 372 -1.13 -3.18 49.23
CA GLU A 372 0.20 -3.14 48.60
C GLU A 372 1.27 -4.06 49.22
N ASN A 373 0.94 -4.80 50.30
CA ASN A 373 1.94 -5.58 51.05
C ASN A 373 1.81 -7.11 50.92
N GLU A 374 0.86 -7.63 50.13
CA GLU A 374 0.73 -9.07 49.87
C GLU A 374 1.18 -9.50 48.45
N ALA A 375 1.36 -8.55 47.52
CA ALA A 375 1.79 -8.82 46.14
C ALA A 375 3.33 -8.92 45.93
N LYS A 376 4.14 -8.62 46.95
CA LYS A 376 5.61 -8.50 46.79
C LYS A 376 6.40 -9.82 46.71
N GLY A 377 5.77 -10.97 46.96
CA GLY A 377 6.46 -12.26 47.04
C GLY A 377 6.61 -13.02 45.72
N GLU A 378 5.65 -12.89 44.81
CA GLU A 378 5.63 -13.63 43.52
C GLU A 378 6.20 -12.82 42.35
N ASP A 379 6.21 -11.49 42.47
CA ASP A 379 6.66 -10.58 41.40
C ASP A 379 8.17 -10.65 41.15
N ASP A 380 8.99 -10.89 42.18
CA ASP A 380 10.45 -10.88 42.06
C ASP A 380 11.01 -12.06 41.23
N HIS A 381 10.30 -13.20 41.16
CA HIS A 381 10.72 -14.35 40.35
C HIS A 381 10.38 -14.14 38.86
N LEU A 382 9.19 -13.62 38.56
CA LEU A 382 8.74 -13.30 37.21
C LEU A 382 9.52 -12.10 36.62
N GLU A 383 9.86 -11.11 37.44
CA GLU A 383 10.68 -9.95 37.06
C GLU A 383 12.11 -10.37 36.67
N LYS A 384 12.69 -11.36 37.37
CA LYS A 384 14.02 -11.90 37.08
C LYS A 384 14.05 -12.69 35.78
N GLU A 385 13.04 -13.52 35.54
CA GLU A 385 12.89 -14.30 34.31
C GLU A 385 12.58 -13.40 33.09
N ARG A 386 11.81 -12.32 33.30
CA ARG A 386 11.56 -11.28 32.29
C ARG A 386 12.84 -10.52 31.91
N LYS A 387 13.68 -10.15 32.89
CA LYS A 387 14.96 -9.47 32.64
C LYS A 387 15.98 -10.36 31.93
N GLU A 388 16.00 -11.66 32.22
CA GLU A 388 16.85 -12.62 31.52
C GLU A 388 16.38 -12.85 30.07
N ARG A 389 15.05 -12.92 29.83
CA ARG A 389 14.48 -12.95 28.47
C ARG A 389 14.71 -11.65 27.71
N GLU A 390 14.52 -10.48 28.32
CA GLU A 390 14.76 -9.17 27.70
C GLU A 390 16.23 -9.01 27.28
N LYS A 391 17.17 -9.55 28.06
CA LYS A 391 18.58 -9.55 27.71
C LYS A 391 18.88 -10.49 26.53
N ALA A 392 18.32 -11.70 26.53
CA ALA A 392 18.44 -12.62 25.40
C ALA A 392 17.79 -12.08 24.11
N ASP A 393 16.64 -11.41 24.22
CA ASP A 393 15.94 -10.75 23.11
C ASP A 393 16.72 -9.53 22.59
N SER A 394 17.36 -8.77 23.48
CA SER A 394 18.26 -7.67 23.11
C SER A 394 19.47 -8.17 22.34
N ASP A 395 20.08 -9.27 22.80
CA ASP A 395 21.24 -9.87 22.15
C ASP A 395 20.84 -10.43 20.76
N LEU A 396 19.70 -11.13 20.64
CA LEU A 396 19.15 -11.59 19.36
C LEU A 396 18.77 -10.44 18.42
N ARG A 397 18.18 -9.36 18.93
CA ARG A 397 17.87 -8.16 18.13
C ARG A 397 19.12 -7.46 17.63
N SER A 398 20.18 -7.43 18.43
CA SER A 398 21.47 -6.89 18.00
C SER A 398 22.10 -7.73 16.88
N GLU A 399 21.95 -9.06 16.95
CA GLU A 399 22.43 -10.01 15.95
C GLU A 399 21.59 -9.94 14.65
N MET A 400 20.26 -9.83 14.77
CA MET A 400 19.35 -9.61 13.64
C MET A 400 19.55 -8.24 12.98
N ALA A 401 19.84 -7.19 13.75
CA ALA A 401 20.17 -5.87 13.19
C ALA A 401 21.50 -5.91 12.43
N LEU A 402 22.49 -6.66 12.95
CA LEU A 402 23.76 -6.90 12.26
C LEU A 402 23.56 -7.70 10.96
N LEU A 403 22.68 -8.69 10.95
CA LEU A 403 22.30 -9.47 9.76
C LEU A 403 21.50 -8.63 8.74
N LYS A 404 20.53 -7.82 9.18
CA LYS A 404 19.76 -6.91 8.31
C LYS A 404 20.63 -5.85 7.64
N SER A 405 21.68 -5.38 8.32
CA SER A 405 22.64 -4.43 7.76
C SER A 405 23.49 -5.00 6.60
N ARG A 406 23.44 -6.32 6.38
CA ARG A 406 24.18 -7.03 5.31
C ARG A 406 23.32 -7.39 4.10
N LEU A 407 22.01 -7.14 4.15
CA LEU A 407 21.09 -7.35 3.03
C LEU A 407 21.10 -6.12 2.10
N PRO A 408 21.20 -6.29 0.77
CA PRO A 408 21.08 -5.19 -0.18
C PRO A 408 19.69 -4.56 -0.07
N THR A 409 19.61 -3.29 0.31
CA THR A 409 18.36 -2.52 0.41
C THR A 409 18.29 -1.51 -0.73
N GLU A 410 17.11 -1.38 -1.36
CA GLU A 410 16.86 -0.29 -2.30
C GLU A 410 17.03 1.07 -1.60
N LEU A 411 17.60 2.05 -2.29
CA LEU A 411 17.79 3.41 -1.79
C LEU A 411 16.45 4.15 -1.80
N SER A 412 16.04 4.69 -0.64
CA SER A 412 14.85 5.55 -0.54
C SER A 412 15.01 6.84 -1.36
N ASP A 413 13.92 7.55 -1.67
CA ASP A 413 13.98 8.82 -2.42
C ASP A 413 14.81 9.89 -1.70
N SER A 414 14.75 9.94 -0.37
CA SER A 414 15.61 10.83 0.42
C SER A 414 17.09 10.49 0.22
N GLU A 415 17.45 9.21 0.26
CA GLU A 415 18.84 8.78 0.05
C GLU A 415 19.29 9.00 -1.40
N ARG A 416 18.41 8.83 -2.40
CA ARG A 416 18.70 9.16 -3.80
C ARG A 416 18.98 10.65 -3.99
N ASN A 417 18.20 11.51 -3.34
CA ASN A 417 18.42 12.96 -3.36
C ASN A 417 19.73 13.34 -2.67
N GLU A 418 20.04 12.74 -1.52
CA GLU A 418 21.31 12.99 -0.82
C GLU A 418 22.54 12.55 -1.64
N LEU A 419 22.44 11.44 -2.38
CA LEU A 419 23.49 11.01 -3.32
C LEU A 419 23.67 12.01 -4.46
N ALA A 420 22.58 12.51 -5.04
CA ALA A 420 22.62 13.51 -6.09
C ALA A 420 23.26 14.82 -5.59
N ASP A 421 22.87 15.30 -4.40
CA ASP A 421 23.44 16.49 -3.78
C ASP A 421 24.94 16.33 -3.47
N ALA A 422 25.34 15.15 -2.98
CA ALA A 422 26.74 14.83 -2.72
C ALA A 422 27.56 14.80 -4.02
N GLN A 423 27.02 14.21 -5.09
CA GLN A 423 27.64 14.17 -6.42
C GLN A 423 27.86 15.59 -6.96
N VAL A 424 26.83 16.46 -6.91
CA VAL A 424 26.92 17.84 -7.39
C VAL A 424 27.99 18.63 -6.64
N LYS A 425 28.05 18.50 -5.31
CA LYS A 425 29.09 19.14 -4.50
C LYS A 425 30.48 18.62 -4.86
N ALA A 426 30.64 17.31 -4.99
CA ALA A 426 31.92 16.71 -5.34
C ALA A 426 32.38 17.11 -6.74
N ASP A 427 31.49 17.12 -7.75
CA ASP A 427 31.83 17.50 -9.11
C ASP A 427 32.40 18.93 -9.18
N SER A 428 31.91 19.84 -8.34
CA SER A 428 32.45 21.20 -8.24
C SER A 428 33.92 21.23 -7.82
N VAL A 429 34.34 20.35 -6.90
CA VAL A 429 35.72 20.29 -6.38
C VAL A 429 36.63 19.48 -7.31
N PHE A 430 36.16 18.33 -7.78
CA PHE A 430 36.90 17.47 -8.72
C PHE A 430 37.19 18.20 -10.05
N SER A 431 36.24 19.01 -10.54
CA SER A 431 36.44 19.83 -11.75
C SER A 431 37.63 20.78 -11.62
N VAL A 432 37.80 21.41 -10.44
CA VAL A 432 38.94 22.30 -10.18
C VAL A 432 40.25 21.52 -10.11
N LEU A 433 40.23 20.22 -9.80
CA LEU A 433 41.39 19.33 -9.90
C LEU A 433 41.57 18.70 -11.30
N GLY A 434 40.71 19.02 -12.27
CA GLY A 434 40.75 18.48 -13.62
C GLY A 434 40.33 17.00 -13.69
N LYS A 435 39.63 16.51 -12.66
CA LYS A 435 39.10 15.15 -12.54
C LYS A 435 37.56 15.21 -12.59
N ARG A 436 36.91 14.06 -12.75
CA ARG A 436 35.45 13.92 -12.62
C ARG A 436 35.13 13.19 -11.33
N ALA A 437 34.12 13.62 -10.58
CA ALA A 437 33.73 12.90 -9.37
C ALA A 437 33.14 11.53 -9.76
N PRO A 438 33.58 10.43 -9.12
CA PRO A 438 33.01 9.11 -9.33
C PRO A 438 31.51 9.08 -9.04
N MET A 439 30.73 8.43 -9.91
CA MET A 439 29.29 8.20 -9.70
C MET A 439 29.03 7.27 -8.50
N PRO A 440 27.88 7.38 -7.80
CA PRO A 440 27.47 6.41 -6.79
C PRO A 440 27.42 5.00 -7.37
N LEU A 441 27.87 4.01 -6.58
CA LEU A 441 27.73 2.60 -6.94
C LEU A 441 26.29 2.12 -6.71
N SER A 442 25.88 1.07 -7.41
CA SER A 442 24.55 0.47 -7.22
C SER A 442 24.37 0.04 -5.77
N GLY A 443 23.33 0.56 -5.10
CA GLY A 443 23.04 0.29 -3.69
C GLY A 443 23.96 1.01 -2.67
N GLU A 444 24.82 1.95 -3.10
CA GLU A 444 25.70 2.70 -2.20
C GLU A 444 24.91 3.73 -1.39
N LYS A 445 24.96 3.64 -0.06
CA LYS A 445 24.29 4.59 0.85
C LYS A 445 25.00 5.97 0.87
N PRO A 446 24.28 7.08 1.17
CA PRO A 446 24.83 8.44 1.12
C PRO A 446 26.13 8.65 1.90
N LEU A 447 26.20 8.17 3.14
CA LEU A 447 27.40 8.31 3.98
C LEU A 447 28.62 7.56 3.40
N SER A 448 28.40 6.37 2.83
CA SER A 448 29.46 5.57 2.20
C SER A 448 29.98 6.25 0.94
N TYR A 449 29.06 6.78 0.13
CA TYR A 449 29.40 7.52 -1.08
C TYR A 449 30.23 8.78 -0.78
N ARG A 450 29.80 9.58 0.19
CA ARG A 450 30.52 10.78 0.64
C ARG A 450 31.92 10.47 1.17
N ARG A 451 32.07 9.38 1.96
CA ARG A 451 33.39 8.90 2.40
C ARG A 451 34.29 8.56 1.21
N ARG A 452 33.77 7.83 0.22
CA ARG A 452 34.54 7.43 -0.96
C ARG A 452 35.04 8.64 -1.75
N LEU A 453 34.23 9.69 -1.87
CA LEU A 453 34.64 10.95 -2.48
C LEU A 453 35.74 11.66 -1.68
N MET A 454 35.58 11.78 -0.36
CA MET A 454 36.56 12.43 0.50
C MET A 454 37.91 11.69 0.53
N ILE A 455 37.91 10.36 0.53
CA ILE A 455 39.15 9.56 0.51
C ILE A 455 40.01 9.88 -0.72
N GLN A 456 39.39 10.23 -1.86
CA GLN A 456 40.14 10.64 -3.07
C GLN A 456 40.69 12.06 -2.99
N LEU A 457 40.14 12.90 -2.11
CA LEU A 457 40.53 14.30 -1.94
C LEU A 457 41.42 14.51 -0.70
N GLN A 458 41.44 13.57 0.24
CA GLN A 458 42.15 13.69 1.52
C GLN A 458 43.67 13.89 1.35
N GLU A 459 44.25 13.48 0.21
CA GLU A 459 45.68 13.70 -0.08
C GLU A 459 46.08 15.18 -0.10
N HIS A 460 45.10 16.07 -0.33
CA HIS A 460 45.25 17.51 -0.39
C HIS A 460 45.06 18.21 0.97
N SER A 461 44.53 17.52 1.98
CA SER A 461 44.26 18.09 3.31
C SER A 461 45.35 17.73 4.31
N GLY A 462 46.01 18.73 4.90
CA GLY A 462 47.05 18.49 5.91
C GLY A 462 46.50 17.81 7.18
N ASP A 463 45.28 18.16 7.57
CA ASP A 463 44.65 17.70 8.81
C ASP A 463 44.05 16.29 8.67
N TYR A 464 43.59 15.94 7.47
CA TYR A 464 42.85 14.69 7.24
C TYR A 464 43.60 13.65 6.40
N LYS A 465 44.77 13.96 5.82
CA LYS A 465 45.54 13.02 4.99
C LYS A 465 45.90 11.71 5.69
N ALA A 466 46.06 11.71 7.01
CA ALA A 466 46.38 10.52 7.81
C ALA A 466 45.18 10.00 8.64
N VAL A 467 44.00 10.59 8.50
CA VAL A 467 42.80 10.24 9.29
C VAL A 467 42.03 9.14 8.57
N ASP A 468 41.64 8.11 9.30
CA ASP A 468 40.75 7.07 8.78
C ASP A 468 39.30 7.53 8.77
N LEU A 469 38.86 8.08 7.63
CA LEU A 469 37.49 8.54 7.42
C LEU A 469 36.45 7.41 7.46
N SER A 470 36.86 6.14 7.31
CA SER A 470 35.93 5.00 7.39
C SER A 470 35.38 4.78 8.80
N SER A 471 36.12 5.23 9.82
CA SER A 471 35.78 5.12 11.24
C SER A 471 34.75 6.15 11.73
N ILE A 472 34.43 7.17 10.93
CA ILE A 472 33.47 8.22 11.28
C ILE A 472 32.05 7.75 10.95
N ALA A 473 31.36 7.22 11.96
CA ALA A 473 29.97 6.77 11.83
C ALA A 473 28.94 7.92 11.91
N ASP A 474 29.30 9.03 12.57
CA ASP A 474 28.41 10.17 12.80
C ASP A 474 28.37 11.12 11.58
N SER A 475 27.16 11.40 11.07
CA SER A 475 26.94 12.23 9.88
C SER A 475 27.34 13.70 10.10
N ALA A 476 27.15 14.24 11.30
CA ALA A 476 27.50 15.63 11.61
C ALA A 476 29.02 15.83 11.67
N LEU A 477 29.75 14.88 12.28
CA LEU A 477 31.21 14.86 12.25
C LEU A 477 31.75 14.67 10.82
N LEU A 478 31.12 13.81 10.03
CA LEU A 478 31.49 13.61 8.63
C LEU A 478 31.30 14.89 7.80
N ASN A 479 30.23 15.66 8.05
CA ASN A 479 30.00 16.97 7.41
C ASN A 479 31.13 17.98 7.70
N ILE A 480 31.70 17.97 8.91
CA ILE A 480 32.80 18.89 9.27
C ILE A 480 34.07 18.52 8.51
N ALA A 481 34.41 17.22 8.49
CA ALA A 481 35.56 16.72 7.74
C ALA A 481 35.41 16.99 6.24
N GLU A 482 34.22 16.75 5.66
CA GLU A 482 33.93 16.99 4.24
C GLU A 482 34.16 18.44 3.85
N LYS A 483 33.68 19.40 4.65
CA LYS A 483 33.87 20.83 4.38
C LYS A 483 35.36 21.20 4.36
N GLN A 484 36.14 20.70 5.32
CA GLN A 484 37.57 21.02 5.40
C GLN A 484 38.35 20.37 4.24
N ILE A 485 38.11 19.08 3.97
CA ILE A 485 38.79 18.35 2.89
C ILE A 485 38.48 18.98 1.53
N TYR A 486 37.24 19.37 1.28
CA TYR A 486 36.84 19.98 0.01
C TYR A 486 37.48 21.37 -0.17
N ALA A 487 37.53 22.18 0.89
CA ALA A 487 38.19 23.48 0.87
C ALA A 487 39.70 23.37 0.63
N ASP A 488 40.35 22.41 1.29
CA ASP A 488 41.80 22.14 1.12
C ASP A 488 42.11 21.65 -0.30
N ALA A 489 41.29 20.73 -0.82
CA ALA A 489 41.41 20.22 -2.18
C ALA A 489 41.26 21.35 -3.22
N GLN A 490 40.26 22.21 -3.07
CA GLN A 490 40.07 23.37 -3.94
C GLN A 490 41.25 24.35 -3.87
N SER A 491 41.79 24.60 -2.68
CA SER A 491 42.97 25.47 -2.48
C SER A 491 44.25 24.88 -3.08
N SER A 492 44.44 23.56 -2.98
CA SER A 492 45.59 22.86 -3.57
C SER A 492 45.61 22.97 -5.11
N ALA A 493 44.43 23.06 -5.73
CA ALA A 493 44.30 23.20 -7.16
C ALA A 493 44.74 24.59 -7.66
N SER A 494 44.46 25.66 -6.92
CA SER A 494 44.96 27.02 -7.22
C SER A 494 46.50 27.12 -7.14
N LEU A 495 47.14 26.29 -6.32
CA LEU A 495 48.60 26.23 -6.19
C LEU A 495 49.31 25.48 -7.34
N SER A 496 48.56 24.76 -8.18
CA SER A 496 49.11 23.87 -9.22
C SER A 496 49.36 24.52 -10.60
N VAL A 497 49.00 25.80 -10.78
CA VAL A 497 49.27 26.51 -12.04
C VAL A 497 50.73 26.95 -12.07
N GLY A 498 51.55 26.28 -12.89
CA GLY A 498 52.96 26.62 -13.06
C GLY A 498 53.17 28.04 -13.60
N PRO A 499 54.31 28.70 -13.28
CA PRO A 499 54.59 30.05 -13.75
C PRO A 499 54.54 30.14 -15.29
N GLY A 500 53.70 31.04 -15.81
CA GLY A 500 53.53 31.31 -17.24
C GLY A 500 52.35 30.60 -17.93
N MET A 501 51.53 29.84 -17.21
CA MET A 501 50.35 29.15 -17.76
C MET A 501 49.04 29.84 -17.33
N LEU A 502 48.01 29.72 -18.17
CA LEU A 502 46.62 30.09 -17.86
C LEU A 502 45.74 28.83 -17.94
N ARG A 503 44.98 28.57 -16.88
CA ARG A 503 44.09 27.41 -16.78
C ARG A 503 42.63 27.85 -16.79
N GLU A 504 41.82 27.25 -17.65
CA GLU A 504 40.36 27.40 -17.62
C GLU A 504 39.76 26.54 -16.50
N ILE A 505 38.93 27.15 -15.66
CA ILE A 505 38.15 26.53 -14.61
C ILE A 505 36.68 26.69 -14.97
N LYS A 506 36.01 25.56 -15.22
CA LYS A 506 34.57 25.53 -15.50
C LYS A 506 33.82 25.14 -14.23
N ARG A 507 32.89 26.00 -13.81
CA ARG A 507 32.00 25.76 -12.67
C ARG A 507 30.54 26.00 -13.07
N ALA A 508 29.62 25.21 -12.55
CA ALA A 508 28.19 25.53 -12.67
C ALA A 508 27.78 26.49 -11.55
N ASP A 509 26.94 27.49 -11.84
CA ASP A 509 26.31 28.30 -10.81
C ASP A 509 25.04 27.62 -10.23
N VAL A 510 24.40 28.27 -9.25
CA VAL A 510 23.19 27.76 -8.57
C VAL A 510 22.00 27.54 -9.53
N THR A 511 22.05 28.09 -10.75
CA THR A 511 21.04 27.90 -11.79
C THR A 511 21.46 26.88 -12.87
N GLY A 512 22.61 26.21 -12.68
CA GLY A 512 23.15 25.22 -13.62
C GLY A 512 23.92 25.82 -14.80
N ARG A 513 24.10 27.14 -14.86
CA ARG A 513 24.83 27.81 -15.95
C ARG A 513 26.33 27.57 -15.78
N GLN A 514 26.98 27.15 -16.86
CA GLN A 514 28.44 26.98 -16.91
C GLN A 514 29.15 28.34 -16.96
N ILE A 515 30.01 28.60 -15.97
CA ILE A 515 30.89 29.76 -15.86
C ILE A 515 32.33 29.29 -16.07
N SER A 516 32.97 29.78 -17.12
CA SER A 516 34.42 29.64 -17.32
C SER A 516 35.15 30.81 -16.66
N THR A 517 36.04 30.52 -15.72
CA THR A 517 36.97 31.48 -15.11
C THR A 517 38.39 31.05 -15.43
N PHE A 518 39.31 31.98 -15.68
CA PHE A 518 40.70 31.63 -15.98
C PHE A 518 41.62 32.09 -14.85
N GLU A 519 42.51 31.19 -14.40
CA GLU A 519 43.47 31.45 -13.31
C GLU A 519 44.90 31.16 -13.80
N GLY A 520 45.85 32.05 -13.51
CA GLY A 520 47.23 31.99 -14.02
C GLY A 520 47.85 33.36 -14.29
N ASP A 521 48.92 33.43 -15.08
CA ASP A 521 49.58 34.68 -15.49
C ASP A 521 49.09 35.15 -16.89
N PRO A 522 48.24 36.20 -16.96
CA PRO A 522 47.77 36.75 -18.24
C PRO A 522 48.90 37.34 -19.08
N ALA A 523 49.91 37.94 -18.46
CA ALA A 523 50.98 38.62 -19.18
C ALA A 523 51.81 37.62 -20.00
N ALA A 524 52.11 36.45 -19.42
CA ALA A 524 52.83 35.38 -20.10
C ALA A 524 52.03 34.78 -21.29
N THR A 525 50.73 34.54 -21.11
CA THR A 525 49.89 33.93 -22.15
C THR A 525 49.67 34.87 -23.35
N TRP A 526 49.53 36.17 -23.10
CA TRP A 526 49.33 37.16 -24.15
C TRP A 526 50.65 37.71 -24.74
N ALA A 527 51.81 37.37 -24.17
CA ALA A 527 53.12 37.85 -24.61
C ALA A 527 53.39 37.69 -26.13
N PRO A 528 53.03 36.57 -26.80
CA PRO A 528 53.22 36.43 -28.25
C PRO A 528 52.42 37.43 -29.09
N PHE A 529 51.31 37.93 -28.55
CA PHE A 529 50.41 38.89 -29.20
C PHE A 529 50.74 40.34 -28.85
N GLN A 530 51.59 40.57 -27.84
CA GLN A 530 52.07 41.90 -27.43
C GLN A 530 53.42 42.28 -28.07
N GLY A 531 53.98 41.43 -28.93
CA GLY A 531 55.21 41.72 -29.67
C GLY A 531 55.11 42.99 -30.53
N GLY A 532 56.13 43.84 -30.46
CA GLY A 532 56.17 45.14 -31.15
C GLY A 532 55.93 45.06 -32.67
N LYS A 533 55.46 46.19 -33.23
CA LYS A 533 55.03 46.36 -34.63
C LYS A 533 55.90 45.56 -35.62
N ARG A 534 55.33 44.54 -36.25
CA ARG A 534 55.96 43.84 -37.37
C ARG A 534 55.90 44.76 -38.59
N GLN A 535 57.05 45.17 -39.11
CA GLN A 535 57.17 45.88 -40.38
C GLN A 535 57.52 44.89 -41.49
N VAL A 536 56.79 44.97 -42.60
CA VAL A 536 57.13 44.21 -43.81
C VAL A 536 58.40 44.82 -44.41
N THR A 537 59.50 44.08 -44.39
CA THR A 537 60.80 44.56 -44.89
C THR A 537 61.00 44.30 -46.37
N MET A 538 60.32 43.31 -46.94
CA MET A 538 60.35 43.01 -48.38
C MET A 538 59.18 42.10 -48.76
N PHE A 539 58.63 42.28 -49.96
CA PHE A 539 57.74 41.31 -50.57
C PHE A 539 58.56 40.39 -51.48
N ASN A 540 58.43 39.08 -51.29
CA ASN A 540 59.03 38.10 -52.19
C ASN A 540 58.15 37.98 -53.44
N ASN A 541 58.62 38.50 -54.57
CA ASN A 541 57.89 38.49 -55.85
C ASN A 541 58.33 37.34 -56.78
N GLN A 542 58.79 36.21 -56.23
CA GLN A 542 58.91 34.99 -57.02
C GLN A 542 57.54 34.32 -57.08
N ALA A 543 56.86 34.54 -58.21
CA ALA A 543 55.65 33.81 -58.62
C ALA A 543 56.02 32.46 -59.24
#